data_AF-A0A401Q4T1-F1
#
_entry.id   AF-A0A401Q4T1-F1
#
_cell.length_a   1.000
_cell.length_b   1.000
_cell.length_c   1.000
_cell.angle_alpha   90.00
_cell.angle_beta   90.00
_cell.angle_gamma   90.00
#
_symmetry.space_group_name_H-M   'P 1'
#
loop_
_entity.id
_entity.type
_entity.pdbx_description
1 polymer ?
#
loop_
_entity_poly.entity_id
_entity_poly.type
_entity_poly.pdbx_seq_one_letter_code
_entity_poly.pdbx_strand_id
1 'polypeptide(L)'
;MIVHRSLAAMLGSLAALAALAVIGDRPSMVTVVEWIDYETLALLFGMMILVAIFSETGFFDYCAVKAYQLSRGRIWAMIFILCLIAAILSAFLDNVTTMLIFTPVTI
;
A
#
# COMPACT_ATOMS: atom_id res chain seq x y z
N MET A 1 -8.11 22.10 -9.65
CA MET A 1 -7.26 21.59 -8.55
C MET A 1 -5.95 21.07 -9.16
N ILE A 2 -5.06 21.98 -9.62
CA ILE A 2 -4.11 21.72 -10.73
C ILE A 2 -2.63 21.70 -10.29
N VAL A 3 -2.34 21.74 -8.98
CA VAL A 3 -0.97 21.44 -8.50
C VAL A 3 -0.98 20.01 -7.98
N HIS A 4 -0.58 19.08 -8.85
CA HIS A 4 -0.37 17.69 -8.46
C HIS A 4 0.64 17.67 -7.30
N ARG A 5 0.28 17.04 -6.17
CA ARG A 5 1.19 16.78 -5.04
C ARG A 5 2.54 16.22 -5.49
N SER A 6 2.54 15.42 -6.57
CA SER A 6 3.76 14.93 -7.21
C SER A 6 4.62 16.05 -7.79
N LEU A 7 4.03 17.01 -8.51
CA LEU A 7 4.76 18.14 -9.12
C LEU A 7 5.37 19.05 -8.03
N ALA A 8 4.61 19.34 -6.97
CA ALA A 8 5.13 20.07 -5.82
C ALA A 8 6.28 19.33 -5.11
N ALA A 9 6.17 18.01 -4.95
CA ALA A 9 7.23 17.19 -4.38
C ALA A 9 8.48 17.14 -5.29
N MET A 10 8.30 17.02 -6.59
CA MET A 10 9.41 17.00 -7.55
C MET A 10 10.16 18.33 -7.60
N LEU A 11 9.43 19.47 -7.62
CA LEU A 11 10.06 20.80 -7.58
C LEU A 11 10.76 21.06 -6.26
N GLY A 12 10.16 20.65 -5.13
CA GLY A 12 10.78 20.77 -3.81
C GLY A 12 12.06 19.94 -3.68
N SER A 13 12.04 18.69 -4.15
CA SER A 13 13.22 17.82 -4.19
C SER A 13 14.32 18.40 -5.08
N LEU A 14 13.97 18.87 -6.27
CA LEU A 14 14.93 19.46 -7.21
C LEU A 14 15.55 20.75 -6.64
N ALA A 15 14.75 21.61 -6.00
CA ALA A 15 15.22 22.83 -5.37
C ALA A 15 16.14 22.54 -4.17
N ALA A 16 15.82 21.54 -3.34
CA ALA A 16 16.66 21.13 -2.22
C ALA A 16 18.01 20.55 -2.70
N LEU A 17 17.98 19.70 -3.73
CA LEU A 17 19.19 19.16 -4.35
C LEU A 17 20.04 20.27 -5.01
N ALA A 18 19.40 21.23 -5.69
CA ALA A 18 20.09 22.38 -6.28
C ALA A 18 20.71 23.29 -5.22
N ALA A 19 20.01 23.55 -4.11
CA ALA A 19 20.54 24.35 -2.99
C ALA A 19 21.74 23.66 -2.33
N LEU A 20 21.67 22.35 -2.09
CA LEU A 20 22.80 21.56 -1.57
C LEU A 20 24.00 21.56 -2.54
N ALA A 21 23.75 21.43 -3.85
CA ALA A 21 24.78 21.49 -4.87
C ALA A 21 25.48 22.86 -4.97
N VAL A 22 24.77 23.96 -4.71
CA VAL A 22 25.32 25.33 -4.69
C VAL A 22 26.18 25.58 -3.45
N ILE A 23 25.89 24.92 -2.32
CA ILE A 23 26.68 25.01 -1.07
C ILE A 23 28.01 24.25 -1.17
N GLY A 24 28.23 23.47 -2.23
CA GLY A 24 29.51 22.80 -2.52
C GLY A 24 29.63 21.38 -1.97
N ASP A 25 28.64 20.95 -1.19
CA ASP A 25 28.53 19.59 -0.67
C ASP A 25 27.78 18.74 -1.71
N ARG A 26 28.49 18.36 -2.79
CA ARG A 26 27.90 17.53 -3.85
C ARG A 26 27.58 16.17 -3.22
N PRO A 27 26.30 15.82 -3.00
CA PRO A 27 25.99 14.52 -2.42
C PRO A 27 26.46 13.48 -3.44
N SER A 28 27.46 12.70 -3.06
CA SER A 28 27.91 11.58 -3.89
C SER A 28 26.75 10.61 -4.06
N MET A 29 26.70 9.88 -5.18
CA MET A 29 25.67 8.84 -5.40
C MET A 29 25.57 7.87 -4.22
N VAL A 30 26.66 7.65 -3.50
CA VAL A 30 26.72 6.77 -2.32
C VAL A 30 25.88 7.32 -1.16
N THR A 31 25.94 8.63 -0.89
CA THR A 31 25.21 9.28 0.21
C THR A 31 23.71 9.34 -0.05
N VAL A 32 23.30 9.57 -1.30
CA VAL A 32 21.88 9.56 -1.70
C VAL A 32 21.26 8.17 -1.57
N VAL A 33 22.03 7.14 -1.89
CA VAL A 33 21.63 5.73 -1.72
C VAL A 33 21.54 5.36 -0.24
N GLU A 34 22.41 5.93 0.60
CA GLU A 34 22.35 5.77 2.06
C GLU A 34 21.12 6.44 2.71
N TRP A 35 20.57 7.48 2.07
CA TRP A 35 19.31 8.11 2.51
C TRP A 35 18.07 7.29 2.15
N ILE A 36 18.21 6.23 1.36
CA ILE A 36 17.12 5.31 1.05
C ILE A 36 16.91 4.38 2.24
N ASP A 37 15.71 4.46 2.83
CA ASP A 37 15.28 3.55 3.89
C ASP A 37 14.91 2.18 3.29
N TYR A 38 15.92 1.32 3.16
CA TYR A 38 15.78 -0.03 2.61
C TYR A 38 14.85 -0.92 3.42
N GLU A 39 14.78 -0.73 4.74
CA GLU A 39 13.88 -1.50 5.60
C GLU A 39 12.43 -1.21 5.24
N THR A 40 12.09 0.06 5.06
CA THR A 40 10.75 0.50 4.66
C THR A 40 10.42 0.02 3.24
N LEU A 41 11.35 0.14 2.29
CA LEU A 41 11.15 -0.34 0.92
C LEU A 41 10.93 -1.86 0.86
N ALA A 42 11.72 -2.63 1.61
CA ALA A 42 11.59 -4.08 1.68
C ALA A 42 10.24 -4.48 2.32
N LEU A 43 9.81 -3.79 3.38
CA LEU A 43 8.50 -3.98 3.99
C LEU A 43 7.36 -3.69 3.01
N LEU A 44 7.39 -2.54 2.33
CA LEU A 44 6.38 -2.17 1.34
C LEU A 44 6.33 -3.17 0.18
N PHE A 45 7.49 -3.57 -0.34
CA PHE A 45 7.60 -4.56 -1.42
C PHE A 45 7.03 -5.92 -1.00
N GLY A 46 7.39 -6.40 0.20
CA GLY A 46 6.85 -7.63 0.76
C GLY A 46 5.34 -7.59 0.92
N MET A 47 4.79 -6.50 1.44
CA MET A 47 3.34 -6.31 1.57
C MET A 47 2.64 -6.32 0.21
N MET A 48 3.19 -5.64 -0.82
CA MET A 48 2.60 -5.64 -2.15
C MET A 48 2.55 -7.04 -2.78
N ILE A 49 3.62 -7.84 -2.64
CA ILE A 49 3.64 -9.23 -3.11
C ILE A 49 2.59 -10.07 -2.39
N LEU A 50 2.53 -9.95 -1.07
CA LEU A 50 1.60 -10.70 -0.22
C LEU A 50 0.15 -10.43 -0.63
N VAL A 51 -0.18 -9.16 -0.91
CA VAL A 51 -1.50 -8.77 -1.39
C VAL A 51 -1.80 -9.27 -2.80
N ALA A 52 -0.84 -9.19 -3.72
CA ALA A 52 -1.02 -9.70 -5.08
C ALA A 52 -1.37 -11.20 -5.04
N ILE A 53 -0.66 -11.98 -4.23
CA ILE A 53 -0.93 -13.42 -4.05
C ILE A 53 -2.32 -13.64 -3.44
N PHE A 54 -2.71 -12.90 -2.39
CA PHE A 54 -4.05 -13.03 -1.79
C PHE A 54 -5.17 -12.66 -2.76
N SER A 55 -4.95 -11.66 -3.60
CA SER A 55 -5.90 -11.24 -4.63
C SER A 55 -6.04 -12.28 -5.74
N GLU A 56 -4.94 -12.86 -6.23
CA GLU A 56 -4.98 -13.91 -7.28
C GLU A 56 -5.47 -15.27 -6.77
N THR A 57 -5.18 -15.62 -5.52
CA THR A 57 -5.56 -16.94 -4.95
C THR A 57 -7.06 -17.08 -4.67
N GLY A 58 -7.86 -16.01 -4.82
CA GLY A 58 -9.29 -16.05 -4.51
C GLY A 58 -9.57 -16.29 -3.02
N PHE A 59 -8.62 -15.92 -2.14
CA PHE A 59 -8.74 -16.10 -0.70
C PHE A 59 -10.00 -15.41 -0.15
N PHE A 60 -10.32 -14.23 -0.68
CA PHE A 60 -11.54 -13.50 -0.33
C PHE A 60 -12.82 -14.26 -0.69
N ASP A 61 -12.87 -14.91 -1.86
CA ASP A 61 -14.01 -15.73 -2.27
C ASP A 61 -14.14 -16.98 -1.39
N TYR A 62 -13.02 -17.64 -1.07
CA TYR A 62 -13.02 -18.77 -0.14
C TYR A 62 -13.53 -18.38 1.25
N CYS A 63 -13.07 -17.24 1.78
CA CYS A 63 -13.56 -16.69 3.05
C CYS A 63 -15.05 -16.35 2.99
N ALA A 64 -15.54 -15.77 1.88
CA ALA A 64 -16.95 -15.47 1.70
C ALA A 64 -17.81 -16.74 1.67
N VAL A 65 -17.39 -17.79 0.94
CA VAL A 65 -18.07 -19.08 0.87
C VAL A 65 -18.05 -19.79 2.23
N LYS A 66 -16.93 -19.75 2.96
CA LYS A 66 -16.82 -20.31 4.31
C LYS A 66 -17.70 -19.56 5.32
N ALA A 67 -17.72 -18.23 5.28
CA ALA A 67 -18.59 -17.42 6.11
C ALA A 67 -20.07 -17.70 5.82
N TYR A 68 -20.42 -17.90 4.54
CA TYR A 68 -21.77 -18.27 4.11
C TYR A 68 -22.18 -19.65 4.64
N GLN A 69 -21.33 -20.67 4.49
CA GLN A 69 -21.58 -22.01 5.01
C GLN A 69 -21.73 -22.02 6.55
N LEU A 70 -20.90 -21.27 7.26
CA LEU A 70 -20.92 -21.20 8.73
C LEU A 70 -22.13 -20.43 9.26
N SER A 71 -22.60 -19.44 8.50
CA SER A 71 -23.74 -18.60 8.86
C SER A 71 -25.10 -19.28 8.73
N ARG A 72 -25.20 -20.39 7.97
CA ARG A 72 -26.42 -21.24 7.79
C ARG A 72 -27.71 -20.43 7.57
N GLY A 73 -27.64 -19.28 6.89
CA GLY A 73 -28.79 -18.42 6.55
C GLY A 73 -29.02 -17.18 7.42
N ARG A 74 -28.17 -16.89 8.43
CA ARG A 74 -28.28 -15.67 9.27
C ARG A 74 -27.33 -14.57 8.83
N ILE A 75 -27.82 -13.68 7.96
CA ILE A 75 -27.10 -12.52 7.37
C ILE A 75 -26.20 -11.78 8.39
N TRP A 76 -26.71 -11.51 9.60
CA TRP A 76 -25.96 -10.82 10.65
C TRP A 76 -24.68 -11.55 11.09
N ALA A 77 -24.71 -12.88 11.21
CA ALA A 77 -23.53 -13.66 11.58
C ALA A 77 -22.50 -13.70 10.44
N MET A 78 -22.96 -13.71 9.18
CA MET A 78 -22.09 -13.69 8.00
C MET A 78 -21.32 -12.36 7.92
N ILE A 79 -22.02 -11.23 8.08
CA ILE A 79 -21.41 -9.90 8.06
C ILE A 79 -20.37 -9.77 9.16
N PHE A 80 -20.66 -10.26 10.37
CA PHE A 80 -19.70 -10.19 11.48
C PHE A 80 -18.41 -10.98 11.20
N ILE A 81 -18.52 -12.20 10.68
CA ILE A 81 -17.36 -13.04 10.34
C ILE A 81 -16.54 -12.43 9.21
N LEU A 82 -17.19 -11.95 8.15
CA LEU A 82 -16.52 -11.27 7.04
C LEU A 82 -15.82 -9.99 7.50
N CYS A 83 -16.48 -9.19 8.33
CA CYS A 83 -15.92 -7.96 8.87
C CYS A 83 -14.71 -8.25 9.78
N LEU A 84 -14.75 -9.33 10.56
CA LEU A 84 -13.62 -9.74 11.41
C LEU A 84 -12.42 -10.19 10.56
N ILE A 85 -12.65 -11.01 9.53
CA ILE A 85 -11.59 -11.43 8.60
C ILE A 85 -11.02 -10.22 7.85
N ALA A 86 -11.88 -9.33 7.35
CA ALA A 86 -11.50 -8.12 6.65
C ALA A 86 -10.73 -7.15 7.56
N ALA A 87 -11.12 -7.01 8.84
CA ALA A 87 -10.43 -6.16 9.80
C ALA A 87 -9.02 -6.69 10.12
N ILE A 88 -8.88 -8.01 10.30
CA ILE A 88 -7.57 -8.64 10.50
C ILE A 88 -6.71 -8.44 9.25
N LEU A 89 -7.22 -8.75 8.05
CA LEU A 89 -6.49 -8.55 6.81
C LEU A 89 -6.13 -7.07 6.59
N SER A 90 -7.04 -6.16 6.88
CA SER A 90 -6.82 -4.72 6.74
C SER A 90 -5.73 -4.22 7.67
N ALA A 91 -5.59 -4.76 8.89
CA ALA A 91 -4.52 -4.39 9.80
C ALA A 91 -3.13 -4.86 9.31
N PHE A 92 -3.06 -6.01 8.63
CA PHE A 92 -1.82 -6.54 8.06
C PHE A 92 -1.47 -5.91 6.69
N LEU A 93 -2.46 -5.42 5.95
CA LEU A 93 -2.35 -4.96 4.56
C LEU A 93 -2.69 -3.47 4.41
N ASP A 94 -2.68 -2.72 5.52
CA ASP A 94 -3.01 -1.30 5.52
C ASP A 94 -2.05 -0.53 4.60
N ASN A 95 -2.60 0.37 3.76
CA ASN A 95 -2.06 0.94 2.51
C ASN A 95 -2.37 0.19 1.21
N VAL A 96 -2.13 -1.12 1.11
CA VAL A 96 -2.31 -1.81 -0.18
C VAL A 96 -3.78 -2.15 -0.42
N THR A 97 -4.57 -2.45 0.62
CA THR A 97 -6.03 -2.68 0.47
C THR A 97 -6.73 -1.45 -0.11
N THR A 98 -6.32 -0.25 0.33
CA THR A 98 -6.76 1.01 -0.27
C THR A 98 -6.35 1.07 -1.74
N MET A 99 -5.09 0.75 -2.06
CA MET A 99 -4.66 0.67 -3.45
C MET A 99 -5.48 -0.34 -4.27
N LEU A 100 -5.81 -1.52 -3.74
CA LEU A 100 -6.59 -2.59 -4.39
C LEU A 100 -8.02 -2.14 -4.72
N ILE A 101 -8.66 -1.40 -3.80
CA ILE A 101 -9.99 -0.82 -4.00
C ILE A 101 -9.94 0.34 -5.01
N PHE A 102 -8.87 1.15 -4.98
CA PHE A 102 -8.69 2.28 -5.90
C PHE A 102 -8.17 1.87 -7.29
N THR A 103 -7.50 0.73 -7.44
CA THR A 103 -6.98 0.22 -8.72
C THR A 103 -8.06 0.16 -9.80
N PRO A 104 -9.24 -0.46 -9.59
CA PRO A 104 -10.31 -0.46 -10.58
C PRO A 104 -11.00 0.91 -10.77
N VAL A 105 -10.80 1.87 -9.85
CA VAL A 105 -11.38 3.23 -9.95
C VAL A 105 -10.47 4.16 -10.77
N THR A 106 -9.20 3.79 -10.95
CA THR A 106 -8.18 4.62 -11.62
C THR A 106 -7.95 4.22 -13.08
N ILE A 107 -8.38 3.03 -13.51
CA ILE A 107 -8.42 2.60 -14.91
C ILE A 107 -9.74 2.99 -15.61
#